data_AF-A0A0E3M6G2-F1
#
_entry.id   AF-A0A0E3M6G2-F1
#
_cell.length_a   1.000
_cell.length_b   1.000
_cell.length_c   1.000
_cell.angle_alpha   90.00
_cell.angle_beta   90.00
_cell.angle_gamma   90.00
#
_symmetry.space_group_name_H-M   'P 1'
#
loop_
_entity.id
_entity.type
_entity.pdbx_description
1 polymer ?
#
loop_
_entity_poly.entity_id
_entity_poly.type
_entity_poly.pdbx_seq_one_letter_code
_entity_poly.pdbx_strand_id
1 'polypeptide(L)' 'MNKVIETMKEHRSIRNYTDKEISEEIVNELVNVAQAAPNSINGQQTSLIVIKDKATKEKLAELTG' A
#
# COMPACT_ATOMS: atom_id res chain seq x y z
N MET A 1 6.50 -23.85 -7.86
CA MET A 1 5.19 -23.46 -7.28
C MET A 1 4.62 -22.40 -8.24
N ASN A 2 3.45 -21.80 -8.06
CA ASN A 2 3.06 -20.70 -8.96
C ASN A 2 3.60 -19.36 -8.43
N LYS A 3 3.74 -18.37 -9.32
CA LYS A 3 4.30 -17.06 -8.98
C LYS A 3 3.58 -16.38 -7.82
N VAL A 4 2.27 -16.57 -7.69
CA VAL A 4 1.45 -15.99 -6.61
C VAL A 4 1.86 -16.55 -5.25
N ILE A 5 1.92 -17.88 -5.12
CA ILE A 5 2.28 -18.55 -3.86
C ILE A 5 3.75 -18.30 -3.50
N GLU A 6 4.65 -18.24 -4.49
CA GLU A 6 6.06 -17.89 -4.27
C GLU A 6 6.21 -16.47 -3.72
N THR A 7 5.53 -15.49 -4.35
CA THR A 7 5.53 -14.09 -3.89
C THR A 7 5.03 -13.96 -2.44
N MET A 8 3.98 -14.70 -2.07
CA MET A 8 3.45 -14.70 -0.70
C MET A 8 4.45 -15.27 0.32
N LYS A 9 5.16 -16.35 -0.04
CA LYS A 9 6.14 -17.01 0.85
C LYS A 9 7.44 -16.23 1.01
N GLU A 10 7.80 -15.42 0.02
CA GLU A 10 9.00 -14.59 0.05
C GLU A 10 8.83 -13.26 0.80
N HIS A 11 7.63 -12.95 1.29
CA HIS A 11 7.33 -11.69 1.97
C HIS A 11 8.27 -11.42 3.15
N ARG A 12 8.77 -10.17 3.21
CA ARG A 12 9.45 -9.59 4.36
C ARG A 12 9.09 -8.11 4.45
N SER A 13 9.00 -7.57 5.67
CA SER A 13 8.80 -6.12 5.87
C SER A 13 10.10 -5.36 5.57
N ILE A 14 10.01 -4.33 4.74
CA ILE A 14 11.12 -3.43 4.39
C ILE A 14 10.98 -2.14 5.21
N ARG A 15 12.11 -1.59 5.69
CA ARG A 15 12.14 -0.35 6.50
C ARG A 15 13.18 0.67 6.02
N ASN A 16 13.89 0.36 4.94
CA ASN A 16 14.85 1.25 4.31
C ASN A 16 14.52 1.33 2.82
N TYR A 17 14.26 2.55 2.34
CA TYR A 17 13.74 2.81 0.99
C TYR A 17 14.59 3.88 0.30
N THR A 18 14.52 3.95 -1.02
CA THR A 18 15.13 5.03 -1.78
C THR A 18 14.18 6.23 -1.86
N ASP A 19 14.71 7.40 -2.21
CA ASP A 19 13.92 8.62 -2.46
C ASP A 19 13.17 8.59 -3.81
N LYS A 20 13.09 7.43 -4.46
CA LYS A 20 12.44 7.29 -5.77
C LYS A 20 10.92 7.37 -5.60
N GLU A 21 10.31 8.32 -6.29
CA GLU A 21 8.85 8.41 -6.36
C GLU A 21 8.23 7.22 -7.10
N ILE A 22 7.03 6.82 -6.65
CA ILE A 22 6.20 5.81 -7.29
C ILE A 22 5.26 6.53 -8.26
N SER A 23 5.15 6.03 -9.49
CA SER A 23 4.29 6.63 -10.51
C SER A 23 2.80 6.48 -10.14
N GLU A 24 1.96 7.38 -10.65
CA GLU A 24 0.51 7.35 -10.39
C GLU A 24 -0.13 6.05 -10.87
N GLU A 25 0.33 5.50 -11.99
CA GLU A 25 -0.20 4.26 -12.56
C GLU A 25 -0.03 3.09 -11.60
N ILE A 26 1.14 3.00 -10.95
CA ILE A 26 1.41 1.95 -9.96
C ILE A 26 0.51 2.14 -8.73
N VAL A 27 0.37 3.37 -8.24
CA VAL A 27 -0.50 3.66 -7.08
C VAL A 27 -1.94 3.28 -7.38
N ASN A 28 -2.45 3.65 -8.56
CA ASN A 28 -3.82 3.33 -8.99
C ASN A 28 -4.03 1.82 -9.12
N GLU A 29 -3.07 1.09 -9.67
CA GLU A 29 -3.15 -0.37 -9.76
C GLU A 29 -3.21 -1.02 -8.38
N LEU A 30 -2.41 -0.56 -7.42
CA LEU A 30 -2.45 -1.08 -6.04
C LEU A 30 -3.80 -0.80 -5.37
N VAL A 31 -4.41 0.36 -5.61
CA VAL A 31 -5.75 0.69 -5.11
C VAL A 31 -6.80 -0.23 -5.73
N ASN A 32 -6.75 -0.47 -7.05
CA ASN A 32 -7.66 -1.38 -7.74
C ASN A 32 -7.54 -2.82 -7.18
N VAL A 33 -6.31 -3.29 -6.96
CA VAL A 33 -6.06 -4.61 -6.36
C VAL A 33 -6.64 -4.69 -4.95
N ALA A 34 -6.47 -3.65 -4.13
CA ALA A 34 -7.04 -3.61 -2.78
C ALA A 34 -8.58 -3.64 -2.81
N GLN A 35 -9.22 -2.94 -3.76
CA GLN A 35 -10.68 -2.91 -3.93
C GLN A 35 -11.26 -4.24 -4.42
N ALA A 36 -10.48 -5.05 -5.14
CA ALA A 36 -10.90 -6.36 -5.60
C ALA A 36 -11.04 -7.40 -4.47
N ALA A 37 -10.56 -7.09 -3.25
CA ALA A 37 -10.70 -7.96 -2.10
C ALA A 37 -12.19 -8.11 -1.69
N PRO A 38 -12.64 -9.32 -1.33
CA PRO A 38 -14.00 -9.51 -0.83
C PRO A 38 -14.18 -8.75 0.48
N ASN A 39 -15.35 -8.15 0.66
CA ASN A 39 -15.72 -7.45 1.88
C ASN A 39 -17.13 -7.86 2.31
N SER A 40 -17.41 -7.72 3.60
CA SER A 40 -18.69 -8.14 4.17
C SER A 40 -19.82 -7.43 3.45
N ILE A 41 -20.81 -8.22 3.01
CA ILE A 41 -22.03 -7.75 2.33
C ILE A 41 -21.79 -6.85 1.11
N ASN A 42 -20.60 -6.90 0.50
CA ASN A 42 -20.17 -5.98 -0.55
C ASN A 42 -20.25 -4.48 -0.15
N GLY A 43 -20.20 -4.17 1.15
CA GLY A 43 -20.41 -2.83 1.67
C GLY A 43 -19.22 -1.89 1.51
N GLN A 44 -18.06 -2.37 1.08
CA GLN A 44 -16.86 -1.55 0.79
C GLN A 44 -16.50 -0.58 1.94
N GLN A 45 -16.53 -1.07 3.18
CA GLN A 45 -16.44 -0.28 4.41
C GLN A 45 -15.01 0.22 4.75
N THR A 46 -14.16 0.41 3.74
CA THR A 46 -12.77 0.83 3.90
C THR A 46 -12.54 2.11 3.11
N SER A 47 -11.92 3.11 3.73
CA SER A 47 -11.36 4.27 3.04
C SER A 47 -9.84 4.23 3.11
N LEU A 48 -9.19 4.64 2.02
CA LEU A 48 -7.73 4.69 1.92
C LEU A 48 -7.31 6.11 1.54
N ILE A 49 -6.29 6.63 2.22
CA ILE A 49 -5.74 7.96 1.97
C ILE A 49 -4.32 7.79 1.43
N VAL A 50 -4.05 8.30 0.23
CA VAL A 50 -2.70 8.33 -0.35
C VAL A 50 -2.03 9.64 0.05
N ILE A 51 -0.96 9.55 0.85
CA ILE A 51 -0.24 10.72 1.35
C ILE A 51 1.09 10.87 0.61
N LYS A 52 1.17 11.86 -0.28
CA LYS A 52 2.38 12.17 -1.06
C LYS A 52 3.16 13.34 -0.48
N ASP A 53 2.46 14.32 0.10
CA ASP A 53 3.07 15.52 0.69
C ASP A 53 4.12 15.16 1.75
N LYS A 54 5.31 15.72 1.59
CA LYS A 54 6.46 15.37 2.42
C LYS A 54 6.28 15.85 3.87
N ALA A 55 5.79 17.06 4.07
CA ALA A 55 5.56 17.62 5.41
C ALA A 55 4.53 16.80 6.20
N THR A 56 3.47 16.34 5.53
CA THR A 56 2.46 15.46 6.13
C THR A 56 3.06 14.10 6.50
N LYS A 57 3.92 13.52 5.66
CA LYS A 57 4.63 12.26 5.98
C LYS A 57 5.58 12.40 7.16
N GLU A 58 6.33 13.51 7.24
CA GLU A 58 7.25 13.79 8.36
C GLU A 58 6.49 13.88 9.67
N LYS A 59 5.38 14.64 9.70
CA LYS A 59 4.51 14.71 10.87
C LYS A 59 3.91 13.37 11.27
N LEU A 60 3.52 12.55 10.29
CA LEU A 60 3.01 11.20 10.57
C LEU A 60 4.08 10.30 11.16
N ALA A 61 5.31 10.36 10.65
CA ALA A 61 6.43 9.59 11.18
C ALA A 61 6.65 9.92 12.67
N GLU A 62 6.65 11.20 13.05
CA GLU A 62 6.75 11.62 14.46
C GLU A 62 5.62 11.05 15.33
N LEU A 63 4.40 10.97 14.82
CA LEU A 63 3.23 10.45 15.54
C LEU A 63 3.23 8.93 15.68
N THR A 64 3.97 8.21 14.84
CA THR A 64 4.01 6.74 14.83
C THR A 64 5.23 6.15 15.56
N GLY A 65 6.10 6.99 16.12
CA GLY A 65 7.37 6.59 16.77
C GLY A 65 8.44 6.15 15.77
#